data_AF-A0A2D9SD34-F1
#
_entry.id   AF-A0A2D9SD34-F1
#
_cell.length_a   1.000
_cell.length_b   1.000
_cell.length_c   1.000
_cell.angle_alpha   90.00
_cell.angle_beta   90.00
_cell.angle_gamma   90.00
#
_symmetry.space_group_name_H-M   'P 1'
#
loop_
_entity.id
_entity.type
_entity.pdbx_description
1 polymer ?
#
loop_
_entity_poly.entity_id
_entity_poly.type
_entity_poly.pdbx_seq_one_letter_code
_entity_poly.pdbx_strand_id
1 'polypeptide(L)'
;MSYVEIVIGFVGAATTKSFFLGILIFITSTFFVEIKLEYPFLMLLMLLLSCISFSLLGFIIGICSDNFEQINFVPMIIITPLIFLGGSFYTIDVLPEIWQKVTLFNPIFYLISGFRYSFFGSGEIHVMLSISSILIFIIICYLIIWKMFKEGYKIKQ
;
A
#
# COMPACT_ATOMS: atom_id res chain seq x y z
N MET A 1 6.00 27.80 1.11
CA MET A 1 6.08 26.33 0.98
C MET A 1 5.02 25.91 -0.02
N SER A 2 5.43 25.39 -1.17
CA SER A 2 4.50 24.78 -2.13
C SER A 2 3.92 23.50 -1.53
N TYR A 3 2.64 23.22 -1.73
CA TYR A 3 2.00 21.99 -1.23
C TYR A 3 2.76 20.73 -1.68
N VAL A 4 3.32 20.77 -2.88
CA VAL A 4 4.13 19.69 -3.46
C VAL A 4 5.40 19.43 -2.64
N GLU A 5 6.05 20.47 -2.12
CA GLU A 5 7.26 20.33 -1.28
C GLU A 5 6.93 19.64 0.05
N ILE A 6 5.78 19.98 0.65
CA ILE A 6 5.32 19.35 1.89
C ILE A 6 5.06 17.86 1.66
N VAL A 7 4.30 17.53 0.61
CA VAL A 7 3.98 16.14 0.28
C VAL A 7 5.24 15.35 -0.01
N ILE A 8 6.14 15.85 -0.85
CA ILE A 8 7.40 15.17 -1.17
C ILE A 8 8.27 15.01 0.09
N GLY A 9 8.36 16.01 0.96
CA GLY A 9 9.14 15.95 2.19
C GLY A 9 8.64 14.87 3.15
N PHE A 10 7.35 14.90 3.50
CA PHE A 10 6.76 13.95 4.45
C PHE A 10 6.61 12.54 3.87
N VAL A 11 6.01 12.43 2.68
CA VAL A 11 5.79 11.13 2.02
C VAL A 11 7.12 10.53 1.59
N GLY A 12 8.07 11.33 1.11
CA GLY A 12 9.41 10.87 0.73
C GLY A 12 10.19 10.33 1.93
N ALA A 13 10.16 11.02 3.07
CA ALA A 13 10.77 10.54 4.31
C ALA A 13 10.14 9.22 4.79
N ALA A 14 8.80 9.15 4.83
CA ALA A 14 8.07 7.95 5.24
C ALA A 14 8.31 6.76 4.28
N THR A 15 8.31 7.03 2.97
CA THR A 15 8.55 6.03 1.92
C THR A 15 9.96 5.48 2.05
N THR A 16 10.96 6.35 2.20
CA THR A 16 12.38 5.94 2.33
C THR A 16 12.57 5.04 3.55
N LYS A 17 12.08 5.46 4.72
CA LYS A 17 12.14 4.64 5.94
C LYS A 17 11.50 3.27 5.76
N SER A 18 10.29 3.25 5.19
CA SER A 18 9.52 2.01 5.00
C SER A 18 10.16 1.08 3.97
N PHE A 19 10.77 1.65 2.93
CA PHE A 19 11.48 0.89 1.90
C PHE A 19 12.71 0.19 2.46
N PHE A 20 13.54 0.90 3.23
CA PHE A 20 14.68 0.29 3.92
C PHE A 20 14.25 -0.79 4.90
N LEU A 21 13.17 -0.55 5.66
CA LEU A 21 12.63 -1.55 6.57
C LEU A 21 12.15 -2.80 5.82
N GLY A 22 11.45 -2.63 4.69
CA GLY A 22 10.99 -3.75 3.85
C GLY A 22 12.15 -4.57 3.26
N ILE A 23 13.20 -3.90 2.78
CA ILE A 23 14.43 -4.58 2.33
C ILE A 23 15.09 -5.35 3.47
N LEU A 24 15.18 -4.75 4.66
CA LEU A 24 15.78 -5.39 5.82
C LEU A 24 14.99 -6.63 6.21
N ILE A 25 13.65 -6.55 6.25
CA ILE A 25 12.78 -7.71 6.51
C ILE A 25 12.95 -8.80 5.44
N PHE A 26 13.08 -8.41 4.17
CA PHE A 26 13.33 -9.36 3.10
C PHE A 26 14.67 -10.09 3.28
N ILE A 27 15.75 -9.34 3.53
CA ILE A 27 17.09 -9.89 3.78
C ILE A 27 17.09 -10.78 5.02
N THR A 28 16.44 -10.40 6.11
CA THR A 28 16.40 -11.25 7.30
C THR A 28 15.61 -12.53 7.04
N SER A 29 14.55 -12.47 6.24
CA SER A 29 13.71 -13.63 5.88
C SER A 29 14.47 -14.69 5.08
N THR A 30 15.43 -14.30 4.23
CA THR A 30 16.25 -15.27 3.46
C THR A 30 17.17 -16.12 4.33
N PHE A 31 17.45 -15.71 5.58
CA PHE A 31 18.18 -16.55 6.53
C PHE A 31 17.33 -17.63 7.19
N PHE A 32 16.00 -17.44 7.24
CA PHE A 32 15.08 -18.39 7.87
C PHE A 32 14.46 -19.36 6.85
N VAL A 33 14.27 -18.93 5.60
CA VAL A 33 13.61 -19.72 4.55
C VAL A 33 14.34 -19.54 3.23
N GLU A 34 14.47 -20.60 2.44
CA GLU A 34 14.94 -20.51 1.06
C GLU A 34 13.90 -19.77 0.20
N ILE A 35 14.18 -18.51 -0.13
CA ILE A 35 13.33 -17.70 -1.01
C ILE A 35 13.89 -17.77 -2.43
N LYS A 36 13.13 -18.39 -3.33
CA LYS A 36 13.36 -18.29 -4.77
C LYS A 36 12.61 -17.08 -5.29
N LEU A 37 13.31 -16.25 -6.05
CA LEU A 37 12.78 -14.98 -6.53
C LEU A 37 12.91 -14.95 -8.05
N GLU A 38 11.78 -15.10 -8.73
CA GLU A 38 11.71 -15.13 -10.19
C GLU A 38 12.02 -13.77 -10.82
N TYR A 39 11.42 -12.69 -10.27
CA TYR A 39 11.51 -11.34 -10.83
C TYR A 39 11.95 -10.29 -9.80
N PRO A 40 13.26 -10.14 -9.53
CA PRO A 40 13.79 -9.24 -8.48
C PRO A 40 13.47 -7.76 -8.70
N PHE A 41 13.55 -7.30 -9.94
CA PHE A 41 13.21 -5.91 -10.26
C PHE A 41 11.72 -5.62 -10.05
N LEU A 42 10.85 -6.60 -10.34
CA LEU A 42 9.43 -6.46 -10.09
C LEU A 42 9.14 -6.44 -8.59
N MET A 43 9.81 -7.29 -7.80
CA MET A 43 9.68 -7.26 -6.34
C MET A 43 10.04 -5.90 -5.77
N LEU A 44 11.15 -5.31 -6.23
CA LEU A 44 11.59 -3.97 -5.79
C LEU A 44 10.60 -2.88 -6.20
N LEU A 45 10.06 -2.97 -7.42
CA LEU A 45 9.02 -2.05 -7.90
C LEU A 45 7.75 -2.15 -7.05
N MET A 46 7.27 -3.37 -6.79
CA MET A 46 6.09 -3.62 -5.96
C MET A 46 6.30 -3.12 -4.52
N LEU A 47 7.50 -3.29 -3.98
CA LEU A 47 7.89 -2.75 -2.68
C LEU A 47 7.83 -1.22 -2.67
N LEU A 48 8.44 -0.57 -3.66
CA LEU A 48 8.43 0.89 -3.77
C LEU A 48 7.00 1.44 -3.89
N LEU A 49 6.18 0.85 -4.77
CA LEU A 49 4.79 1.24 -4.96
C LEU A 49 3.96 1.04 -3.69
N SER A 50 4.20 -0.04 -2.94
CA SER A 50 3.57 -0.28 -1.64
C SER A 50 3.94 0.83 -0.65
N CYS A 51 5.23 1.14 -0.53
CA CYS A 51 5.70 2.17 0.40
C CYS A 51 5.11 3.54 0.08
N ILE A 52 5.03 3.92 -1.20
CA ILE A 52 4.42 5.19 -1.63
C ILE A 52 2.92 5.20 -1.30
N SER A 53 2.21 4.13 -1.67
CA SER A 53 0.76 3.99 -1.47
C SER A 53 0.38 4.14 0.00
N PHE A 54 1.03 3.38 0.89
CA PHE A 54 0.74 3.42 2.32
C PHE A 54 1.24 4.70 2.99
N SER A 55 2.32 5.31 2.49
CA SER A 55 2.78 6.61 3.01
C SER A 55 1.79 7.73 2.68
N LEU A 56 1.22 7.73 1.46
CA LEU A 56 0.17 8.69 1.07
C LEU A 56 -1.11 8.47 1.88
N LEU A 57 -1.55 7.22 2.04
CA LEU A 57 -2.73 6.90 2.84
C LEU A 57 -2.55 7.27 4.31
N GLY A 58 -1.39 6.95 4.90
CA GLY A 58 -1.04 7.36 6.26
C GLY A 58 -0.99 8.87 6.43
N PHE A 59 -0.52 9.60 5.41
CA PHE A 59 -0.52 11.06 5.40
C PHE A 59 -1.93 11.65 5.35
N ILE A 60 -2.84 11.08 4.55
CA ILE A 60 -4.27 11.47 4.54
C ILE A 60 -4.91 11.25 5.91
N ILE A 61 -4.69 10.07 6.52
CA ILE A 61 -5.20 9.77 7.87
C ILE A 61 -4.64 10.77 8.89
N GLY A 62 -3.35 11.07 8.79
CA GLY A 62 -2.67 12.05 9.65
C GLY A 62 -3.29 13.44 9.57
N ILE A 63 -3.64 13.92 8.38
CA ILE A 63 -4.32 15.23 8.21
C ILE A 63 -5.77 15.17 8.73
N CYS A 64 -6.47 14.06 8.49
CA CYS A 64 -7.88 13.92 8.90
C CYS A 64 -8.07 13.75 10.41
N SER A 65 -7.08 13.21 11.12
CA SER A 65 -7.21 12.85 12.54
C SER A 65 -6.94 14.04 13.47
N ASP A 66 -7.77 14.19 14.50
CA ASP A 66 -7.62 15.25 15.53
C ASP A 66 -6.78 14.81 16.73
N ASN A 67 -6.65 13.51 16.95
CA ASN A 67 -5.91 12.95 18.08
C ASN A 67 -5.17 11.66 17.68
N PHE A 68 -4.21 11.25 18.53
CA PHE A 68 -3.42 10.04 18.31
C PHE A 68 -4.25 8.75 18.32
N GLU A 69 -5.38 8.74 19.03
CA GLU A 69 -6.29 7.59 19.04
C GLU A 69 -6.92 7.35 17.67
N GLN A 70 -7.41 8.41 17.00
CA GLN A 70 -7.97 8.31 15.66
C GLN A 70 -6.94 7.84 14.63
N ILE A 71 -5.68 8.28 14.74
CA ILE A 71 -4.60 7.83 13.86
C ILE A 71 -4.39 6.32 13.96
N ASN A 72 -4.47 5.74 15.17
CA ASN A 72 -4.26 4.31 15.40
C ASN A 72 -5.53 3.46 15.18
N PHE A 73 -6.71 4.07 15.27
CA PHE A 73 -7.99 3.42 15.04
C PHE A 73 -8.15 2.95 13.58
N VAL A 74 -7.76 3.80 12.62
CA VAL A 74 -7.92 3.51 11.19
C VAL A 74 -7.15 2.25 10.76
N PRO A 75 -5.87 2.07 11.11
CA PRO A 75 -5.15 0.82 10.86
C PRO A 75 -5.86 -0.42 11.38
N MET A 76 -6.34 -0.39 12.63
CA MET A 76 -6.93 -1.58 13.27
C MET A 76 -8.28 -1.99 12.67
N ILE A 77 -9.14 -1.03 12.36
CA ILE A 77 -10.51 -1.33 11.93
C ILE A 77 -10.66 -1.37 10.41
N ILE A 78 -9.80 -0.67 9.66
CA ILE A 78 -9.91 -0.60 8.20
C ILE A 78 -8.77 -1.39 7.54
N ILE A 79 -7.51 -1.09 7.88
CA ILE A 79 -6.37 -1.69 7.16
C ILE A 79 -6.23 -3.19 7.48
N THR A 80 -6.34 -3.58 8.74
CA THR A 80 -6.24 -4.98 9.15
C THR A 80 -7.23 -5.90 8.40
N PRO A 81 -8.55 -5.64 8.36
CA PRO A 81 -9.46 -6.51 7.60
C PRO A 81 -9.22 -6.46 6.10
N LEU A 82 -8.79 -5.32 5.53
CA LEU A 82 -8.40 -5.25 4.13
C LEU A 82 -7.17 -6.11 3.82
N ILE A 83 -6.20 -6.24 4.74
CA ILE A 83 -5.07 -7.14 4.54
C ILE A 83 -5.53 -8.61 4.54
N PHE A 84 -6.45 -8.98 5.45
CA PHE A 84 -7.01 -10.34 5.47
C PHE A 84 -7.77 -10.69 4.20
N LEU A 85 -8.56 -9.74 3.67
CA LEU A 85 -9.25 -9.88 2.39
C LEU A 85 -8.32 -9.71 1.18
N GLY A 86 -7.08 -9.28 1.39
CA GLY A 86 -6.10 -8.99 0.34
C GLY A 86 -5.38 -10.22 -0.23
N GLY A 87 -5.77 -11.44 0.15
CA GLY A 87 -5.19 -12.66 -0.42
C GLY A 87 -3.84 -13.08 0.18
N SER A 88 -3.46 -12.53 1.34
CA SER A 88 -2.21 -12.90 2.04
C SER A 88 -2.29 -14.27 2.72
N PHE A 89 -3.49 -14.66 3.19
CA PHE A 89 -3.69 -15.87 3.99
C PHE A 89 -4.50 -16.95 3.25
N TYR A 90 -5.37 -16.53 2.34
CA TYR A 90 -6.27 -17.40 1.57
C TYR A 90 -6.30 -16.92 0.13
N THR A 91 -6.49 -17.83 -0.82
CA THR A 91 -6.74 -17.45 -2.21
C THR A 91 -8.17 -16.96 -2.40
N ILE A 92 -8.40 -16.09 -3.38
CA ILE A 92 -9.74 -15.53 -3.62
C ILE A 92 -10.80 -16.61 -3.90
N ASP A 93 -10.42 -17.73 -4.50
CA ASP A 93 -11.32 -18.81 -4.91
C ASP A 93 -12.04 -19.49 -3.73
N VAL A 94 -11.47 -19.42 -2.52
CA VAL A 94 -12.04 -20.03 -1.31
C VAL A 94 -13.13 -19.14 -0.69
N LEU A 95 -13.15 -17.85 -1.04
CA LEU A 95 -14.12 -16.90 -0.50
C LEU A 95 -15.50 -17.10 -1.16
N PRO A 96 -16.61 -16.93 -0.42
CA PRO A 96 -17.95 -16.84 -1.01
C PRO A 96 -18.04 -15.70 -2.04
N GLU A 97 -18.91 -15.83 -3.05
CA GLU A 97 -19.00 -14.90 -4.20
C GLU A 97 -19.07 -13.41 -3.82
N ILE A 98 -19.75 -13.07 -2.73
CA ILE A 98 -19.86 -11.69 -2.23
C ILE A 98 -18.48 -11.15 -1.85
N TRP A 99 -17.70 -11.94 -1.11
CA TRP A 99 -16.38 -11.53 -0.62
C TRP A 99 -15.34 -11.49 -1.73
N GLN A 100 -15.45 -12.37 -2.74
CA GLN A 100 -14.61 -12.27 -3.94
C GLN A 100 -14.77 -10.92 -4.62
N LYS A 101 -16.02 -10.47 -4.83
CA LYS A 101 -16.30 -9.17 -5.43
C LYS A 101 -15.74 -8.02 -4.59
N VAL A 102 -15.87 -8.08 -3.27
CA VAL A 102 -15.31 -7.05 -2.35
C VAL A 102 -13.78 -7.01 -2.44
N THR A 103 -13.11 -8.17 -2.47
CA THR A 103 -11.65 -8.26 -2.60
C THR A 103 -11.15 -7.62 -3.90
N LEU A 104 -11.89 -7.71 -5.00
CA LEU A 104 -11.50 -7.06 -6.27
C LEU A 104 -11.50 -5.52 -6.19
N PHE A 105 -12.20 -4.90 -5.25
CA PHE A 105 -12.12 -3.45 -5.03
C PHE A 105 -10.98 -3.04 -4.09
N ASN A 106 -10.31 -4.01 -3.47
CA ASN A 106 -9.28 -3.76 -2.47
C ASN A 106 -7.91 -3.53 -3.15
N PRO A 107 -7.29 -2.35 -3.03
CA PRO A 107 -5.96 -2.11 -3.62
C PRO A 107 -4.87 -3.01 -3.01
N ILE A 108 -5.05 -3.47 -1.76
CA ILE A 108 -4.10 -4.37 -1.10
C ILE A 108 -4.04 -5.74 -1.78
N PHE A 109 -5.17 -6.19 -2.35
CA PHE A 109 -5.21 -7.45 -3.11
C PHE A 109 -4.26 -7.44 -4.31
N TYR A 110 -4.26 -6.33 -5.06
CA TYR A 110 -3.36 -6.15 -6.20
C TYR A 110 -1.89 -6.04 -5.78
N LEU A 111 -1.60 -5.42 -4.63
CA LEU A 111 -0.25 -5.40 -4.06
C LEU A 111 0.26 -6.82 -3.76
N ILE A 112 -0.54 -7.61 -3.04
CA ILE A 112 -0.17 -8.99 -2.67
C ILE A 112 -0.06 -9.88 -3.90
N SER A 113 -0.99 -9.77 -4.86
CA SER A 113 -0.93 -10.53 -6.12
C SER A 113 0.34 -10.20 -6.92
N GLY A 114 0.72 -8.92 -7.03
CA GLY A 114 1.95 -8.53 -7.72
C GLY A 114 3.22 -9.00 -7.00
N PHE A 115 3.24 -9.00 -5.67
CA PHE A 115 4.33 -9.63 -4.91
C PHE A 115 4.40 -11.12 -5.17
N ARG A 116 3.30 -11.87 -5.08
CA ARG A 116 3.26 -13.31 -5.40
C ARG A 116 3.81 -13.60 -6.79
N TYR A 117 3.40 -12.81 -7.79
CA TYR A 117 3.93 -12.94 -9.14
C TYR A 117 5.45 -12.71 -9.17
N SER A 118 5.98 -11.74 -8.42
CA SER A 118 7.43 -11.48 -8.38
C SER A 118 8.25 -12.62 -7.76
N PHE A 119 7.68 -13.37 -6.82
CA PHE A 119 8.33 -14.52 -6.18
C PHE A 119 8.17 -15.81 -6.99
N PHE A 120 6.96 -16.09 -7.48
CA PHE A 120 6.58 -17.41 -8.00
C PHE A 120 6.25 -17.43 -9.50
N GLY A 121 6.35 -16.30 -10.20
CA GLY A 121 5.97 -16.17 -11.61
C GLY A 121 4.47 -16.33 -11.90
N SER A 122 3.66 -16.53 -10.86
CA SER A 122 2.22 -16.69 -10.92
C SER A 122 1.55 -15.90 -9.79
N GLY A 123 0.45 -15.24 -10.12
CA GLY A 123 -0.37 -14.44 -9.21
C GLY A 123 -1.85 -14.59 -9.55
N GLU A 124 -2.73 -14.14 -8.66
CA GLU A 124 -4.19 -14.27 -8.89
C GLU A 124 -4.68 -13.36 -10.02
N ILE A 125 -3.99 -12.23 -10.21
CA ILE A 125 -4.26 -11.27 -11.28
C ILE A 125 -3.00 -11.05 -12.10
N HIS A 126 -3.19 -10.79 -13.39
CA HIS A 126 -2.13 -10.37 -14.30
C HIS A 126 -1.31 -9.20 -13.72
N VAL A 127 0.02 -9.31 -13.76
CA VAL A 127 0.94 -8.35 -13.13
C VAL A 127 0.69 -6.91 -13.57
N MET A 128 0.39 -6.67 -14.85
CA MET A 128 0.14 -5.31 -15.34
C MET A 128 -1.17 -4.70 -14.83
N LEU A 129 -2.19 -5.52 -14.59
CA LEU A 129 -3.42 -5.06 -13.93
C LEU A 129 -3.15 -4.69 -12.48
N SER A 130 -2.28 -5.45 -11.81
CA SER A 130 -1.86 -5.14 -10.44
C SER A 130 -1.13 -3.80 -10.36
N ILE A 131 -0.10 -3.61 -11.20
CA ILE A 131 0.68 -2.36 -11.24
C ILE A 131 -0.22 -1.17 -11.57
N SER A 132 -1.06 -1.29 -12.62
CA SER A 132 -1.96 -0.19 -13.02
C SER A 132 -2.98 0.17 -11.93
N SER A 133 -3.55 -0.82 -11.24
CA SER A 133 -4.49 -0.58 -10.14
C SER A 133 -3.83 0.16 -8.97
N ILE A 134 -2.58 -0.18 -8.65
CA ILE A 134 -1.81 0.50 -7.60
C ILE A 134 -1.45 1.92 -8.00
N LEU A 135 -1.06 2.14 -9.27
CA LEU A 135 -0.80 3.49 -9.77
C LEU A 135 -2.05 4.36 -9.73
N ILE A 136 -3.21 3.81 -10.11
CA ILE A 136 -4.51 4.50 -9.98
C ILE A 136 -4.77 4.86 -8.51
N PHE A 137 -4.53 3.93 -7.59
CA PHE A 137 -4.69 4.19 -6.16
C PHE A 137 -3.78 5.32 -5.65
N ILE A 138 -2.51 5.32 -6.03
CA ILE A 138 -1.54 6.39 -5.71
C ILE A 138 -2.03 7.74 -6.25
N ILE A 139 -2.50 7.78 -7.51
CA ILE A 139 -3.04 8.99 -8.13
C ILE A 139 -4.27 9.50 -7.36
N ILE A 140 -5.19 8.60 -6.99
CA ILE A 140 -6.38 8.95 -6.19
C ILE A 140 -5.96 9.55 -4.84
N CYS A 141 -5.05 8.91 -4.11
CA CYS A 141 -4.55 9.43 -2.84
C CYS A 141 -3.90 10.81 -3.00
N TYR A 142 -3.06 10.98 -4.02
CA TYR A 142 -2.43 12.27 -4.31
C TYR A 142 -3.47 13.36 -4.62
N LEU A 143 -4.49 13.05 -5.42
CA LEU A 143 -5.57 13.99 -5.74
C LEU A 143 -6.40 14.38 -4.51
N ILE A 144 -6.65 13.43 -3.60
CA ILE A 144 -7.30 13.70 -2.31
C ILE A 144 -6.47 14.69 -1.50
N ILE A 145 -5.18 14.42 -1.33
CA ILE A 145 -4.26 15.31 -0.61
C ILE A 145 -4.25 16.70 -1.25
N TRP A 146 -4.11 16.78 -2.57
CA TRP A 146 -4.13 18.05 -3.30
C TRP A 146 -5.43 18.83 -3.07
N LYS A 147 -6.58 18.15 -3.08
CA LYS A 147 -7.88 18.77 -2.79
C LYS A 147 -7.96 19.28 -1.34
N MET A 148 -7.52 18.50 -0.37
CA MET A 148 -7.49 18.89 1.05
C MET A 148 -6.64 20.15 1.27
N PHE A 149 -5.46 20.22 0.64
CA PHE A 149 -4.61 21.42 0.69
C PHE A 149 -5.25 22.62 0.01
N LYS A 150 -5.90 22.43 -1.14
CA LYS A 150 -6.58 23.50 -1.88
C LYS A 150 -7.77 24.09 -1.10
N GLU A 151 -8.53 23.24 -0.40
CA GLU A 151 -9.67 23.65 0.43
C GLU A 151 -9.23 24.23 1.79
N GLY A 152 -7.94 24.15 2.14
CA GLY A 152 -7.41 24.62 3.42
C GLY A 152 -7.86 23.77 4.62
N TYR A 153 -8.30 22.54 4.36
CA TYR A 153 -8.83 21.64 5.38
C TYR A 153 -7.76 21.37 6.46
N LYS A 154 -8.02 21.82 7.69
CA LYS A 154 -7.15 21.67 8.89
C LYS A 154 -5.72 22.24 8.80
N ILE A 155 -5.40 23.08 7.82
CA ILE A 155 -4.06 23.73 7.68
C ILE A 155 -4.01 25.11 8.35
N LYS A 156 -5.14 25.58 8.89
CA LYS A 156 -5.26 26.81 9.68
C LYS A 156 -5.74 26.50 11.11
N GLN A 157 -4.88 25.90 11.93
CA GLN A 157 -4.91 26.08 13.39
C GLN A 157 -3.48 26.20 13.89
#